data_AF-A0A3P6EJU0-F1
#
_entry.id   AF-A0A3P6EJU0-F1
#
_cell.length_a   1.000
_cell.length_b   1.000
_cell.length_c   1.000
_cell.angle_alpha   90.00
_cell.angle_beta   90.00
_cell.angle_gamma   90.00
#
_symmetry.space_group_name_H-M   'P 1'
#
loop_
_entity.id
_entity.type
_entity.pdbx_description
1 polymer ?
#
loop_
_entity_poly.entity_id
_entity_poly.type
_entity_poly.pdbx_seq_one_letter_code
_entity_poly.pdbx_strand_id
1 'polypeptide(L)' 'MNLFEVAHFVPEKPMYEQGLILLPHLATFRLGVGPWGEVIDTFPYFVSGVLHLISSAVLGFGGIYHAYGTRNS' A
#
# COMPACT_ATOMS: atom_id res chain seq x y z
N MET A 1 4.80 -3.03 -3.18
CA MET A 1 4.57 -4.15 -2.24
C MET A 1 3.13 -4.23 -1.77
N ASN A 2 2.50 -3.14 -1.36
CA ASN A 2 1.08 -3.14 -0.96
C ASN A 2 0.15 -3.76 -2.03
N LEU A 3 0.20 -3.26 -3.29
CA LEU A 3 -0.63 -3.81 -4.38
C LEU A 3 -0.35 -5.28 -4.69
N PHE A 4 0.86 -5.76 -4.40
CA PHE A 4 1.22 -7.17 -4.58
C PHE A 4 0.52 -8.04 -3.51
N GLU A 5 0.52 -7.60 -2.25
CA GLU A 5 -0.22 -8.27 -1.18
C GLU A 5 -1.73 -8.27 -1.44
N VAL A 6 -2.29 -7.16 -1.94
CA VAL A 6 -3.72 -7.09 -2.33
C VAL A 6 -4.05 -8.09 -3.43
N ALA A 7 -3.18 -8.25 -4.44
CA ALA A 7 -3.42 -9.17 -5.56
C ALA A 7 -3.39 -10.66 -5.16
N HIS A 8 -2.68 -11.00 -4.08
CA HIS A 8 -2.53 -12.38 -3.59
C HIS A 8 -3.35 -12.66 -2.33
N PHE A 9 -4.17 -11.71 -1.89
CA PHE A 9 -4.99 -11.86 -0.69
C PHE A 9 -6.14 -12.84 -0.95
N VAL A 10 -6.26 -13.84 -0.07
CA VAL A 10 -7.37 -14.82 -0.09
C VAL A 10 -8.28 -14.56 1.11
N PRO A 11 -9.51 -14.04 0.93
CA PRO A 11 -10.37 -13.67 2.05
C PRO A 11 -10.84 -14.87 2.89
N GLU A 12 -10.84 -16.08 2.32
CA GLU A 12 -11.27 -17.32 2.98
C GLU A 12 -10.28 -17.80 4.06
N LYS A 13 -9.05 -17.28 4.07
CA LYS A 13 -8.00 -17.68 5.01
C LYS A 13 -7.64 -16.52 5.94
N PRO A 14 -7.20 -16.77 7.18
CA PRO A 14 -6.72 -15.73 8.06
C PRO A 14 -5.50 -15.00 7.48
N MET A 15 -5.41 -13.68 7.72
CA MET A 15 -4.32 -12.85 7.17
C MET A 15 -2.92 -13.27 7.66
N TYR A 16 -2.82 -13.79 8.89
CA TYR A 16 -1.55 -14.21 9.48
C TYR A 16 -0.96 -15.48 8.84
N GLU A 17 -1.76 -16.26 8.09
CA GLU A 17 -1.31 -17.49 7.44
C GLU A 17 -0.77 -17.25 6.01
N GLN A 18 -0.99 -16.05 5.46
CA GLN A 18 -0.72 -15.75 4.06
C GLN A 18 0.60 -15.02 3.83
N GLY A 19 1.41 -14.83 4.88
CA GLY A 19 2.70 -14.13 4.79
C GLY A 19 2.56 -12.64 4.46
N LEU A 20 1.41 -12.04 4.78
CA LEU A 20 1.13 -10.63 4.53
C LEU A 20 1.76 -9.78 5.64
N ILE A 21 2.41 -8.68 5.27
CA ILE A 21 3.06 -7.78 6.24
C ILE A 21 2.33 -6.43 6.23
N LEU A 22 2.06 -5.86 5.07
CA LEU A 22 1.45 -4.54 4.93
C LEU A 22 -0.05 -4.55 5.18
N LEU A 23 -0.78 -5.57 4.72
CA LEU A 23 -2.22 -5.65 4.94
C LEU A 23 -2.63 -5.75 6.42
N PRO A 24 -1.97 -6.56 7.27
CA PRO A 24 -2.23 -6.55 8.72
C PRO A 24 -1.91 -5.19 9.39
N HIS A 25 -0.88 -4.48 8.92
CA HIS A 25 -0.59 -3.13 9.41
C HIS A 25 -1.70 -2.14 9.05
N LEU A 26 -2.24 -2.21 7.82
CA LEU A 26 -3.37 -1.37 7.42
C LEU A 26 -4.67 -1.74 8.14
N ALA A 27 -4.89 -3.02 8.41
CA ALA A 27 -6.01 -3.51 9.20
C ALA A 27 -6.01 -2.95 10.63
N THR A 28 -4.83 -2.65 11.21
CA THR A 28 -4.71 -1.99 12.53
C THR A 28 -5.30 -0.58 12.52
N PHE A 29 -5.27 0.10 11.37
CA PHE A 29 -5.96 1.39 11.17
C PHE A 29 -7.45 1.23 10.89
N ARG A 30 -8.00 0.01 10.98
CA ARG A 30 -9.41 -0.32 10.79
C ARG A 30 -9.93 0.02 9.38
N LEU A 31 -9.03 0.06 8.40
CA LEU A 31 -9.36 0.28 6.99
C LEU A 31 -9.95 -1.02 6.42
N GLY A 32 -11.22 -1.02 6.05
CA GLY A 32 -11.82 -2.21 5.43
C GLY A 32 -11.97 -3.42 6.36
N VAL A 33 -11.91 -3.21 7.69
CA VAL A 33 -12.04 -4.27 8.71
C VAL A 33 -13.29 -4.05 9.55
N GLY A 34 -14.08 -5.12 9.74
CA GLY A 34 -15.27 -5.16 10.57
C GLY A 34 -14.96 -5.22 12.08
N PRO A 35 -16.00 -5.18 12.94
CA PRO A 35 -15.85 -5.17 14.39
C PRO A 35 -15.06 -6.36 14.97
N TRP A 36 -15.10 -7.50 14.27
CA TRP A 36 -14.49 -8.76 14.69
C TRP A 36 -13.12 -9.04 14.04
N GLY A 37 -12.52 -8.04 13.38
CA GLY A 37 -11.24 -8.23 12.68
C GLY A 37 -11.35 -8.90 11.31
N GLU A 38 -12.57 -9.12 10.82
CA GLU A 38 -12.84 -9.64 9.48
C GLU A 38 -12.63 -8.57 8.41
N VAL A 39 -11.99 -8.94 7.30
CA VAL A 39 -11.84 -8.04 6.15
C VAL A 39 -13.17 -7.96 5.40
N ILE A 40 -13.86 -6.84 5.53
CA ILE A 40 -15.16 -6.58 4.89
C ILE A 40 -15.03 -5.87 3.55
N ASP A 41 -13.93 -5.15 3.32
CA ASP A 41 -13.68 -4.44 2.08
C ASP A 41 -12.17 -4.32 1.80
N THR A 42 -11.75 -4.70 0.59
CA THR A 42 -10.35 -4.61 0.14
C THR A 42 -10.05 -3.31 -0.61
N PHE A 43 -11.06 -2.53 -0.98
CA PHE A 43 -10.89 -1.28 -1.72
C PHE A 43 -10.00 -0.25 -1.00
N PRO A 44 -10.11 -0.04 0.33
CA PRO A 44 -9.22 0.87 1.05
C PRO A 44 -7.75 0.49 0.94
N TYR A 45 -7.45 -0.81 0.92
CA TYR A 45 -6.09 -1.31 0.74
C TYR A 45 -5.56 -1.01 -0.66
N PHE A 46 -6.38 -1.25 -1.69
CA PHE A 46 -6.05 -0.91 -3.08
C PHE A 46 -5.75 0.59 -3.24
N VAL A 47 -6.63 1.47 -2.73
CA VAL A 47 -6.45 2.92 -2.79
C VAL A 47 -5.15 3.34 -2.11
N SER A 48 -4.85 2.78 -0.94
CA SER A 48 -3.59 3.06 -0.25
C SER A 48 -2.37 2.70 -1.11
N GLY A 49 -2.40 1.55 -1.79
CA GLY A 49 -1.33 1.11 -2.67
C GLY A 49 -1.12 2.03 -3.87
N VAL A 50 -2.21 2.46 -4.53
CA VAL A 50 -2.16 3.37 -5.68
C VAL A 50 -1.66 4.76 -5.28
N LEU A 51 -2.15 5.31 -4.17
CA LEU A 51 -1.71 6.62 -3.65
C LEU A 51 -0.20 6.66 -3.40
N HIS A 52 0.35 5.60 -2.77
CA HIS A 52 1.79 5.52 -2.52
C HIS A 52 2.58 5.40 -3.83
N LEU A 53 2.09 4.63 -4.80
CA LEU A 53 2.76 4.46 -6.08
C LEU A 53 2.85 5.78 -6.86
N ILE A 54 1.74 6.52 -6.97
CA ILE A 54 1.73 7.81 -7.67
C ILE A 54 2.59 8.84 -6.93
N SER A 55 2.48 8.92 -5.61
CA SER A 55 3.30 9.83 -4.79
C SER A 55 4.79 9.56 -4.96
N SER A 56 5.18 8.27 -5.01
CA SER A 56 6.58 7.89 -5.23
C SER A 56 7.11 8.30 -6.60
N ALA A 57 6.28 8.29 -7.65
CA ALA A 57 6.66 8.77 -8.97
C ALA A 57 6.94 10.29 -8.95
N VAL A 58 6.06 11.08 -8.33
CA VAL A 58 6.24 12.53 -8.19
C VAL A 58 7.51 12.86 -7.39
N LEU A 59 7.73 12.17 -6.26
CA LEU A 59 8.94 12.32 -5.45
C LEU A 59 10.20 11.91 -6.22
N GLY A 60 10.13 10.83 -7.01
CA GLY A 60 11.22 10.39 -7.88
C GLY A 60 11.59 11.44 -8.93
N PHE A 61 10.61 12.05 -9.59
CA PHE A 61 10.86 13.15 -10.53
C PHE A 61 11.47 14.37 -9.85
N GLY A 62 10.94 14.79 -8.70
CA GLY A 62 11.52 15.88 -7.92
C GLY A 62 12.97 15.61 -7.49
N GLY A 63 13.26 14.37 -7.08
CA GLY A 63 14.61 13.93 -6.73
C GLY A 63 15.58 13.98 -7.91
N ILE A 64 15.17 13.50 -9.09
CA ILE A 64 15.98 13.56 -10.32
C ILE A 64 16.24 15.02 -10.73
N TYR A 65 15.21 15.86 -10.71
CA TYR A 65 15.34 17.29 -11.00
C TYR A 65 16.34 17.96 -10.06
N HIS A 66 16.28 17.69 -8.76
CA HIS A 66 17.20 18.28 -7.82
C HIS A 66 18.64 17.76 -7.99
N ALA A 67 18.81 16.45 -8.23
CA ALA A 67 20.13 15.83 -8.35
C ALA A 67 20.92 16.24 -9.60
N TYR A 68 20.24 16.40 -10.74
CA TYR A 68 20.88 16.70 -12.03
C TYR A 68 20.58 18.10 -12.56
N GLY A 69 19.43 18.68 -12.25
CA GLY A 69 19.01 19.99 -12.76
C GLY A 69 19.66 21.18 -12.04
N THR A 70 20.13 21.02 -10.80
CA THR A 70 20.77 22.13 -10.04
C THR A 70 22.27 22.26 -10.26
N ARG A 71 22.92 21.25 -10.87
CA ARG A 71 24.37 21.22 -11.06
C ARG A 71 24.89 21.91 -12.32
N ASN A 72 24.00 22.43 -13.17
CA ASN A 72 24.35 22.96 -14.50
C ASN A 72 23.99 24.46 -14.71
N SER A 73 23.76 25.22 -13.63
CA SER A 73 23.61 26.69 -13.66
C SER A 73 24.74 27.39 -12.91
#